data_AF-A0A7S4DEM4-F1
#
_entry.id   AF-A0A7S4DEM4-F1
#
_cell.length_a   1.000
_cell.length_b   1.000
_cell.length_c   1.000
_cell.angle_alpha   90.00
_cell.angle_beta   90.00
_cell.angle_gamma   90.00
#
_symmetry.space_group_name_H-M   'P 1'
#
loop_
_entity.id
_entity.type
_entity.pdbx_description
1 polymer ?
#
loop_
_entity_poly.entity_id
_entity_poly.type
_entity_poly.pdbx_seq_one_letter_code
_entity_poly.pdbx_strand_id
1 'polypeptide(L)'
;MKLKSPLKGCLPVKGAGCLPIKGCCDPRHSPCDPGIVRPKLFDDSDLVRDVGRDMVRRGMITAEEYCKIVAADNAYREEAARHTLRPRKVNTQVITRKPGFEKYVCRDPITLESYGPHTFEFTTGSYTVRYNIESLVNYILCSKELKEPTTRQPFTDADLARMDHLAEAAGLQAPSLVAFAAVAAAERAEALGRRDVLDGTERCLGEAAAELLRAIEEAPLDAAGGAQVALVALLPQVRHLFLQLAGLDAA
;
A
#
# COMPACT_ATOMS: atom_id res chain seq x y z
N MET A 1 -36.37 53.29 12.83
CA MET A 1 -35.78 54.29 13.77
C MET A 1 -36.25 53.98 15.19
N LYS A 2 -35.32 54.09 16.16
CA LYS A 2 -35.47 54.02 17.63
C LYS A 2 -35.58 52.64 18.30
N LEU A 3 -34.40 52.24 18.76
CA LEU A 3 -34.04 51.37 19.90
C LEU A 3 -35.06 51.32 21.05
N LYS A 4 -35.26 50.11 21.58
CA LYS A 4 -35.56 49.85 23.00
C LYS A 4 -34.81 48.59 23.44
N SER A 5 -33.86 48.79 24.36
CA SER A 5 -33.34 47.81 25.34
C SER A 5 -34.47 47.47 26.35
N PRO A 6 -34.41 46.42 27.23
CA PRO A 6 -33.35 46.25 28.22
C PRO A 6 -32.97 44.82 28.68
N LEU A 7 -31.75 44.78 29.21
CA LEU A 7 -31.21 44.04 30.35
C LEU A 7 -32.19 43.28 31.27
N LYS A 8 -31.81 42.05 31.64
CA LYS A 8 -31.92 41.36 32.95
C LYS A 8 -31.27 39.97 32.76
N GLY A 9 -30.40 39.45 33.60
CA GLY A 9 -29.84 39.84 34.88
C GLY A 9 -28.78 38.81 35.27
N CYS A 10 -27.85 39.25 36.11
CA CYS A 10 -26.76 38.49 36.69
C CYS A 10 -27.24 37.27 37.50
N LEU A 11 -26.39 36.26 37.66
CA LEU A 11 -25.65 36.01 38.92
C LEU A 11 -24.66 34.83 38.71
N PRO A 12 -23.63 34.72 39.56
CA PRO A 12 -22.30 34.25 39.21
C PRO A 12 -21.99 32.88 39.82
N VAL A 13 -20.74 32.42 39.68
CA VAL A 13 -19.82 32.12 40.80
C VAL A 13 -18.84 30.98 40.45
N LYS A 14 -17.54 31.31 40.62
CA LYS A 14 -16.36 30.48 40.93
C LYS A 14 -15.82 29.52 39.86
N GLY A 15 -14.80 30.00 39.15
CA GLY A 15 -13.44 30.00 39.70
C GLY A 15 -12.57 28.78 39.38
N ALA A 16 -11.62 29.00 38.47
CA ALA A 16 -10.26 28.45 38.33
C ALA A 16 -10.01 28.31 36.81
N GLY A 17 -9.18 29.10 36.15
CA GLY A 17 -7.86 29.54 36.56
C GLY A 17 -6.84 28.92 35.62
N CYS A 18 -6.82 29.35 34.36
CA CYS A 18 -5.70 29.07 33.43
C CYS A 18 -5.15 30.40 32.93
N LEU A 19 -3.99 30.77 33.48
CA LEU A 19 -3.09 31.78 32.93
C LEU A 19 -2.23 31.16 31.81
N PRO A 20 -1.56 32.00 30.99
CA PRO A 20 -1.54 31.85 29.54
C PRO A 20 -0.22 31.30 29.02
N ILE A 21 -0.25 30.72 27.81
CA ILE A 21 0.91 30.67 26.94
C ILE A 21 0.55 31.48 25.68
N LYS A 22 1.29 32.58 25.50
CA LYS A 22 1.25 33.49 24.35
C LYS A 22 1.76 32.78 23.10
N GLY A 23 1.14 33.11 21.96
CA GLY A 23 1.89 33.26 20.71
C GLY A 23 1.21 32.71 19.45
N CYS A 24 0.67 33.64 18.65
CA CYS A 24 0.50 33.55 17.20
C CYS A 24 -0.71 32.78 16.64
N CYS A 25 -1.83 33.47 16.45
CA CYS A 25 -2.63 33.41 15.22
C CYS A 25 -3.36 34.75 15.00
N ASP A 26 -3.16 35.34 13.82
CA ASP A 26 -3.66 36.61 13.30
C ASP A 26 -5.18 36.53 12.97
N PRO A 27 -6.03 37.54 13.25
CA PRO A 27 -7.49 37.43 13.11
C PRO A 27 -8.02 37.85 11.73
N ARG A 28 -7.37 37.43 10.64
CA ARG A 28 -7.79 37.76 9.26
C ARG A 28 -8.13 36.57 8.38
N HIS A 29 -8.66 35.48 8.92
CA HIS A 29 -9.33 34.43 8.13
C HIS A 29 -10.75 34.16 8.65
N SER A 30 -11.66 33.98 7.69
CA SER A 30 -13.10 33.78 7.82
C SER A 30 -13.47 32.52 8.62
N PRO A 31 -14.72 32.38 9.08
CA PRO A 31 -15.11 31.28 9.96
C PRO A 31 -15.03 29.93 9.23
N CYS A 32 -14.37 28.97 9.87
CA CYS A 32 -14.45 27.56 9.51
C CYS A 32 -15.86 27.06 9.88
N ASP A 33 -16.73 26.91 8.89
CA ASP A 33 -18.02 26.24 9.07
C ASP A 33 -17.82 24.71 9.21
N PRO A 34 -18.65 24.01 10.02
CA PRO A 34 -18.44 22.63 10.41
C PRO A 34 -18.95 21.69 9.32
N GLY A 35 -18.09 21.42 8.35
CA GLY A 35 -18.42 20.64 7.15
C GLY A 35 -17.57 19.41 6.93
N ILE A 36 -16.96 18.82 7.95
CA ILE A 36 -16.42 17.45 7.85
C ILE A 36 -17.49 16.51 8.37
N VAL A 37 -18.44 16.20 7.49
CA VAL A 37 -19.14 14.92 7.57
C VAL A 37 -18.05 13.87 7.41
N ARG A 38 -17.53 13.36 8.53
CA ARG A 38 -16.83 12.07 8.50
C ARG A 38 -17.76 11.14 7.73
N PRO A 39 -17.27 10.36 6.74
CA PRO A 39 -18.08 9.30 6.21
C PRO A 39 -18.57 8.54 7.42
N LYS A 40 -19.90 8.45 7.61
CA LYS A 40 -20.41 7.40 8.48
C LYS A 40 -19.73 6.16 7.91
N LEU A 41 -18.82 5.56 8.67
CA LEU A 41 -18.46 4.18 8.43
C LEU A 41 -19.80 3.51 8.18
N PHE A 42 -19.98 2.95 6.99
CA PHE A 42 -21.13 2.12 6.73
C PHE A 42 -21.22 1.19 7.94
N ASP A 43 -22.30 1.30 8.70
CA ASP A 43 -22.58 0.32 9.73
C ASP A 43 -22.79 -0.98 8.93
N ASP A 44 -21.72 -1.76 8.75
CA ASP A 44 -21.70 -3.08 8.07
C ASP A 44 -22.72 -4.06 8.69
N SER A 45 -23.39 -3.61 9.75
CA SER A 45 -24.46 -4.28 10.46
C SER A 45 -25.64 -4.73 9.59
N ASP A 46 -25.93 -4.04 8.49
CA ASP A 46 -27.13 -4.28 7.66
C ASP A 46 -26.85 -4.99 6.32
N LEU A 47 -25.59 -5.06 5.87
CA LEU A 47 -25.26 -5.62 4.55
C LEU A 47 -25.65 -7.10 4.41
N VAL A 48 -25.34 -7.92 5.43
CA VAL A 48 -25.69 -9.35 5.45
C VAL A 48 -27.22 -9.55 5.38
N ARG A 49 -27.97 -8.67 6.06
CA ARG A 49 -29.44 -8.74 6.10
C ARG A 49 -30.06 -8.30 4.78
N ASP A 50 -29.50 -7.27 4.15
CA ASP A 50 -29.98 -6.74 2.87
C ASP A 50 -29.73 -7.69 1.72
N VAL A 51 -28.51 -8.23 1.62
CA VAL A 51 -28.16 -9.25 0.61
C VAL A 51 -29.02 -10.48 0.81
N GLY A 52 -29.12 -11.00 2.03
CA GLY A 52 -29.94 -12.19 2.29
C GLY A 52 -31.43 -12.00 1.96
N ARG A 53 -31.99 -10.80 2.19
CA ARG A 53 -33.37 -10.48 1.76
C ARG A 53 -33.52 -10.51 0.23
N ASP A 54 -32.55 -9.98 -0.51
CA ASP A 54 -32.58 -10.01 -1.97
C ASP A 54 -32.47 -11.45 -2.51
N MET A 55 -31.65 -12.28 -1.87
CA MET A 55 -31.52 -13.70 -2.22
C MET A 55 -32.83 -14.49 -2.03
N VAL A 56 -33.58 -14.21 -0.95
CA VAL A 56 -34.92 -14.79 -0.74
C VAL A 56 -35.90 -14.31 -1.80
N ARG A 57 -35.90 -13.02 -2.13
CA ARG A 57 -36.81 -12.45 -3.16
C ARG A 57 -36.59 -13.06 -4.54
N ARG A 58 -35.35 -13.39 -4.87
CA ARG A 58 -34.96 -14.03 -6.13
C ARG A 58 -35.14 -15.55 -6.11
N GLY A 59 -35.61 -16.13 -5.00
CA GLY A 59 -35.78 -17.57 -4.86
C GLY A 59 -34.47 -18.36 -4.84
N MET A 60 -33.34 -17.71 -4.55
CA MET A 60 -32.03 -18.35 -4.52
C MET A 60 -31.80 -19.11 -3.21
N ILE A 61 -32.45 -18.67 -2.12
CA ILE A 61 -32.48 -19.35 -0.83
C ILE A 61 -33.90 -19.29 -0.26
N THR A 62 -34.24 -20.28 0.55
CA THR A 62 -35.50 -20.31 1.28
C THR A 62 -35.49 -19.32 2.45
N ALA A 63 -36.68 -18.94 2.93
CA ALA A 63 -36.80 -18.10 4.12
C ALA A 63 -36.19 -18.77 5.38
N GLU A 64 -36.22 -20.10 5.46
CA GLU A 64 -35.62 -20.86 6.55
C GLU A 64 -34.08 -20.77 6.54
N GLU A 65 -33.47 -20.89 5.36
CA GLU A 65 -32.02 -20.72 5.18
C GLU A 65 -31.57 -19.31 5.51
N TYR A 66 -32.35 -18.29 5.12
CA TYR A 66 -32.08 -16.91 5.52
C TYR A 66 -32.08 -16.73 7.04
N CYS A 67 -33.06 -17.30 7.76
CA CYS A 67 -33.09 -17.24 9.22
C CYS A 67 -31.84 -17.89 9.86
N LYS A 68 -31.34 -19.00 9.30
CA LYS A 68 -30.12 -19.66 9.78
C LYS A 68 -28.88 -18.78 9.58
N ILE A 69 -28.76 -18.13 8.42
CA ILE A 69 -27.66 -17.20 8.12
C ILE A 69 -27.66 -16.02 9.10
N VAL A 70 -28.82 -15.40 9.33
CA VAL A 70 -28.95 -14.27 10.26
C VAL A 70 -28.65 -14.70 11.70
N ALA A 71 -29.10 -15.88 12.12
CA ALA A 71 -28.79 -16.40 13.45
C ALA A 71 -27.29 -16.66 13.64
N ALA A 72 -26.61 -17.18 12.62
CA ALA A 72 -25.17 -17.41 12.65
C ALA A 72 -24.37 -16.10 12.71
N ASP A 73 -24.75 -15.08 11.92
CA ASP A 73 -24.11 -13.76 11.96
C ASP A 73 -24.28 -13.08 13.33
N ASN A 74 -25.49 -13.13 13.92
CA ASN A 74 -25.72 -12.61 15.26
C ASN A 74 -24.86 -13.34 16.31
N ALA A 75 -24.78 -14.68 16.25
CA ALA A 75 -23.96 -15.47 17.17
C ALA A 75 -22.46 -15.15 17.06
N TYR A 76 -21.96 -15.01 15.83
CA TYR A 76 -20.58 -14.59 15.57
C TYR A 76 -20.28 -13.20 16.14
N ARG A 77 -21.21 -12.25 15.98
CA ARG A 77 -21.08 -10.89 16.54
C ARG A 77 -21.09 -10.90 18.08
N GLU A 78 -21.95 -11.69 18.70
CA GLU A 78 -21.97 -11.86 20.16
C GLU A 78 -20.68 -12.48 20.69
N GLU A 79 -20.07 -13.41 19.95
CA GLU A 79 -18.76 -13.98 20.28
C GLU A 79 -17.63 -12.96 20.08
N ALA A 80 -17.61 -12.23 18.97
CA ALA A 80 -16.65 -11.17 18.71
C ALA A 80 -16.72 -10.04 19.76
N ALA A 81 -17.93 -9.67 20.20
CA ALA A 81 -18.16 -8.72 21.29
C ALA A 81 -17.62 -9.25 22.63
N ARG A 82 -17.79 -10.55 22.92
CA ARG A 82 -17.18 -11.19 24.10
C ARG A 82 -15.65 -11.18 24.05
N HIS A 83 -15.05 -11.28 22.87
CA HIS A 83 -13.60 -11.24 22.69
C HIS A 83 -13.02 -9.81 22.74
N THR A 84 -13.74 -8.80 22.27
CA THR A 84 -13.34 -7.38 22.32
C THR A 84 -13.56 -6.73 23.69
N LEU A 85 -14.53 -7.22 24.48
CA LEU A 85 -14.77 -6.78 25.86
C LEU A 85 -13.92 -7.47 26.92
N ARG A 86 -13.04 -8.41 26.55
CA ARG A 86 -11.97 -8.78 27.47
C ARG A 86 -11.07 -7.55 27.56
N PRO A 87 -11.00 -6.84 28.70
CA PRO A 87 -9.87 -5.94 28.88
C PRO A 87 -8.65 -6.81 28.62
N ARG A 88 -7.83 -6.42 27.63
CA ARG A 88 -6.45 -6.88 27.63
C ARG A 88 -6.02 -6.60 29.06
N LYS A 89 -5.83 -7.64 29.87
CA LYS A 89 -4.92 -7.53 30.99
C LYS A 89 -3.65 -7.11 30.29
N VAL A 90 -3.41 -5.80 30.24
CA VAL A 90 -2.09 -5.27 29.96
C VAL A 90 -1.31 -5.98 31.02
N ASN A 91 -0.59 -7.01 30.58
CA ASN A 91 0.33 -7.69 31.42
C ASN A 91 1.44 -6.65 31.57
N THR A 92 1.18 -5.64 32.39
CA THR A 92 2.21 -4.92 33.11
C THR A 92 2.75 -5.94 34.09
N GLN A 93 3.36 -7.01 33.56
CA GLN A 93 4.62 -7.40 34.12
C GLN A 93 5.43 -6.13 34.01
N VAL A 94 5.46 -5.39 35.11
CA VAL A 94 6.68 -4.73 35.50
C VAL A 94 7.72 -5.82 35.26
N ILE A 95 8.45 -5.70 34.14
CA ILE A 95 9.63 -6.50 33.90
C ILE A 95 10.56 -6.01 35.00
N THR A 96 10.39 -6.55 36.21
CA THR A 96 11.43 -6.57 37.21
C THR A 96 12.52 -7.35 36.53
N ARG A 97 13.45 -6.60 35.92
CA ARG A 97 14.62 -7.14 35.25
C ARG A 97 15.21 -8.15 36.22
N LYS A 98 15.07 -9.45 35.92
CA LYS A 98 15.82 -10.46 36.64
C LYS A 98 17.30 -10.04 36.47
N PRO A 99 18.03 -9.77 37.56
CA PRO A 99 19.45 -9.49 37.47
C PRO A 99 20.08 -10.78 36.97
N GLY A 100 20.49 -10.79 35.70
CA GLY A 100 20.92 -12.00 35.00
C GLY A 100 20.36 -12.20 33.59
N PHE A 101 19.50 -11.30 33.07
CA PHE A 101 19.32 -11.23 31.61
C PHE A 101 20.62 -10.77 30.98
N GLU A 102 21.37 -11.76 30.51
CA GLU A 102 22.50 -11.65 29.60
C GLU A 102 22.26 -10.49 28.64
N LYS A 103 23.21 -9.55 28.65
CA LYS A 103 23.28 -8.40 27.75
C LYS A 103 22.90 -8.91 26.36
N TYR A 104 21.76 -8.49 25.79
CA TYR A 104 21.41 -8.86 24.42
C TYR A 104 22.62 -8.51 23.56
N VAL A 105 23.34 -9.53 23.09
CA VAL A 105 24.49 -9.35 22.23
C VAL A 105 23.88 -8.86 20.93
N CYS A 106 24.02 -7.57 20.69
CA CYS A 106 23.60 -6.92 19.46
C CYS A 106 24.36 -7.63 18.32
N ARG A 107 23.61 -8.35 17.49
CA ARG A 107 24.12 -9.20 16.40
C ARG A 107 23.69 -8.62 15.07
N ASP A 108 24.46 -8.89 14.04
CA ASP A 108 24.10 -8.58 12.67
C ASP A 108 22.77 -9.29 12.31
N PRO A 109 21.73 -8.58 11.85
CA PRO A 109 20.48 -9.21 11.45
C PRO A 109 20.61 -10.17 10.25
N ILE A 110 21.65 -10.03 9.41
CA ILE A 110 21.88 -10.86 8.22
C ILE A 110 22.58 -12.17 8.60
N THR A 111 23.74 -12.10 9.28
CA THR A 111 24.55 -13.29 9.60
C THR A 111 24.31 -13.85 10.99
N LEU A 112 23.64 -13.09 11.87
CA LEU A 112 23.45 -13.41 13.30
C LEU A 112 24.77 -13.49 14.09
N GLU A 113 25.86 -12.99 13.51
CA GLU A 113 27.18 -12.89 14.11
C GLU A 113 27.33 -11.62 14.95
N SER A 114 28.35 -11.57 15.80
CA SER A 114 28.70 -10.34 16.53
C SER A 114 29.13 -9.24 15.56
N TYR A 115 28.85 -7.98 15.91
CA TYR A 115 29.35 -6.86 15.12
C TYR A 115 30.88 -6.82 15.06
N GLY A 116 31.40 -6.62 13.86
CA GLY A 116 32.81 -6.42 13.58
C GLY A 116 33.25 -4.97 13.78
N PRO A 117 34.48 -4.63 13.35
CA PRO A 117 35.02 -3.27 13.46
C PRO A 117 34.36 -2.25 12.53
N HIS A 118 33.80 -2.71 11.41
CA HIS A 118 33.16 -1.86 10.42
C HIS A 118 31.66 -2.17 10.34
N THR A 119 30.85 -1.24 10.81
CA THR A 119 29.40 -1.37 10.83
C THR A 119 28.72 -0.20 10.12
N PHE A 120 27.62 -0.49 9.45
CA PHE A 120 26.73 0.52 8.86
C PHE A 120 25.46 0.65 9.68
N GLU A 121 25.01 1.88 9.91
CA GLU A 121 23.74 2.16 10.58
C GLU A 121 22.74 2.75 9.58
N PHE A 122 21.60 2.08 9.45
CA PHE A 122 20.46 2.55 8.69
C PHE A 122 19.41 3.10 9.65
N THR A 123 19.05 4.37 9.50
CA THR A 123 18.06 5.03 10.36
C THR A 123 16.86 5.44 9.54
N THR A 124 15.68 5.02 9.99
CA THR A 124 14.41 5.47 9.42
C THR A 124 13.45 5.85 10.53
N GLY A 125 13.14 7.14 10.60
CA GLY A 125 12.19 7.66 11.57
C GLY A 125 12.60 7.34 13.01
N SER A 126 11.95 6.35 13.62
CA SER A 126 12.15 5.97 15.03
C SER A 126 13.04 4.75 15.25
N TYR A 127 13.48 4.06 14.19
CA TYR A 127 14.29 2.86 14.31
C TYR A 127 15.65 3.03 13.63
N THR A 128 16.68 2.46 14.25
CA THR A 128 18.04 2.35 13.70
C THR A 128 18.44 0.89 13.71
N VAL A 129 18.82 0.37 12.55
CA VAL A 129 19.32 -0.99 12.38
C VAL A 129 20.79 -0.93 12.02
N ARG A 130 21.60 -1.77 12.66
CA ARG A 130 23.05 -1.83 12.43
C ARG A 130 23.41 -3.16 11.76
N TYR A 131 24.32 -3.10 10.81
CA TYR A 131 24.82 -4.23 10.02
C TYR A 131 26.34 -4.23 10.00
N ASN A 132 26.98 -5.40 9.86
CA ASN A 132 28.36 -5.47 9.40
C ASN A 132 28.42 -5.06 7.93
N ILE A 133 29.39 -4.23 7.58
CA ILE A 133 29.47 -3.70 6.22
C ILE A 133 29.67 -4.82 5.19
N GLU A 134 30.48 -5.82 5.52
CA GLU A 134 30.73 -6.99 4.66
C GLU A 134 29.44 -7.75 4.34
N SER A 135 28.67 -8.07 5.37
CA SER A 135 27.40 -8.81 5.24
C SER A 135 26.38 -8.02 4.42
N LEU A 136 26.28 -6.71 4.64
CA LEU A 136 25.35 -5.85 3.92
C LEU A 136 25.72 -5.68 2.45
N VAL A 137 27.00 -5.43 2.14
CA VAL A 137 27.49 -5.30 0.77
C VAL A 137 27.29 -6.61 0.00
N ASN A 138 27.67 -7.75 0.59
CA ASN A 138 27.47 -9.06 -0.02
C ASN A 138 25.99 -9.36 -0.27
N TYR A 139 25.12 -9.02 0.68
CA TYR A 139 23.67 -9.15 0.51
C TYR A 139 23.18 -8.35 -0.70
N ILE A 140 23.54 -7.07 -0.81
CA ILE A 140 23.10 -6.19 -1.90
C ILE A 140 23.56 -6.75 -3.25
N LEU A 141 24.83 -7.16 -3.36
CA LEU A 141 25.39 -7.69 -4.59
C LEU A 141 24.78 -9.04 -4.99
N CYS A 142 24.51 -9.93 -4.04
CA CYS A 142 23.92 -11.23 -4.31
C CYS A 142 22.42 -11.14 -4.64
N SER A 143 21.67 -10.34 -3.88
CA SER A 143 20.23 -10.16 -4.08
C SER A 143 19.91 -9.26 -5.28
N LYS A 144 20.87 -8.41 -5.69
CA LYS A 144 20.68 -7.32 -6.66
C LYS A 144 19.57 -6.34 -6.23
N GLU A 145 19.26 -6.28 -4.95
CA GLU A 145 18.28 -5.35 -4.39
C GLU A 145 18.98 -4.25 -3.60
N LEU A 146 18.77 -3.00 -4.04
CA LEU A 146 19.24 -1.79 -3.35
C LEU A 146 18.28 -1.38 -2.22
N LYS A 147 17.89 -2.36 -1.42
CA LYS A 147 16.92 -2.19 -0.34
C LYS A 147 17.46 -2.79 0.94
N GLU A 148 17.09 -2.16 2.03
CA GLU A 148 17.46 -2.62 3.35
C GLU A 148 16.76 -3.96 3.66
N PRO A 149 17.46 -4.99 4.19
CA PRO A 149 16.93 -6.35 4.25
C PRO A 149 15.67 -6.52 5.12
N THR A 150 15.57 -5.77 6.21
CA THR A 150 14.54 -5.98 7.25
C THR A 150 13.27 -5.19 6.96
N THR A 151 13.45 -3.94 6.54
CA THR A 151 12.43 -2.91 6.37
C THR A 151 12.05 -2.74 4.90
N ARG A 152 12.87 -3.27 3.99
CA ARG A 152 12.71 -3.22 2.53
C ARG A 152 12.68 -1.80 1.97
N GLN A 153 13.23 -0.85 2.72
CA GLN A 153 13.31 0.54 2.27
C GLN A 153 14.49 0.73 1.31
N PRO A 154 14.32 1.54 0.26
CA PRO A 154 15.41 1.81 -0.67
C PRO A 154 16.53 2.58 0.03
N PHE A 155 17.76 2.22 -0.27
CA PHE A 155 18.91 3.02 0.14
C PHE A 155 18.97 4.30 -0.71
N THR A 156 19.37 5.41 -0.09
CA THR A 156 19.66 6.63 -0.82
C THR A 156 21.05 6.57 -1.44
N ASP A 157 21.32 7.36 -2.48
CA ASP A 157 22.66 7.43 -3.09
C ASP A 157 23.73 7.83 -2.06
N ALA A 158 23.37 8.67 -1.09
CA ALA A 158 24.24 9.04 0.02
C ALA A 158 24.53 7.85 0.95
N ASP A 159 23.56 6.97 1.19
CA ASP A 159 23.78 5.73 1.95
C ASP A 159 24.73 4.80 1.20
N LEU A 160 24.54 4.62 -0.10
CA LEU A 160 25.41 3.78 -0.94
C LEU A 160 26.85 4.31 -0.97
N ALA A 161 27.04 5.63 -1.12
CA ALA A 161 28.38 6.24 -1.07
C ALA A 161 29.05 6.06 0.30
N ARG A 162 28.29 6.17 1.41
CA ARG A 162 28.81 5.88 2.75
C ARG A 162 29.21 4.41 2.90
N MET A 163 28.42 3.49 2.35
CA MET A 163 28.76 2.06 2.35
C MET A 163 30.04 1.79 1.56
N ASP A 164 30.22 2.40 0.39
CA ASP A 164 31.44 2.26 -0.42
C ASP A 164 32.68 2.72 0.35
N HIS A 165 32.62 3.88 1.02
CA HIS A 165 33.71 4.36 1.86
C HIS A 165 34.00 3.45 3.05
N LEU A 166 32.97 2.90 3.69
CA LEU A 166 33.14 1.95 4.81
C LEU A 166 33.69 0.60 4.32
N ALA A 167 33.31 0.17 3.13
CA ALA A 167 33.80 -1.05 2.51
C ALA A 167 35.28 -0.93 2.15
N GLU A 168 35.68 0.21 1.58
CA GLU A 168 37.07 0.56 1.30
C GLU A 168 37.89 0.60 2.60
N ALA A 169 37.37 1.25 3.64
CA ALA A 169 38.02 1.31 4.96
C ALA A 169 38.16 -0.08 5.61
N ALA A 170 37.26 -1.01 5.30
CA ALA A 170 37.31 -2.40 5.74
C ALA A 170 38.22 -3.28 4.87
N GLY A 171 38.79 -2.76 3.78
CA GLY A 171 39.62 -3.52 2.84
C GLY A 171 38.82 -4.52 1.99
N LEU A 172 37.51 -4.34 1.86
CA LEU A 172 36.65 -5.20 1.03
C LEU A 172 36.90 -4.94 -0.45
N GLN A 173 37.22 -6.00 -1.20
CA GLN A 173 37.38 -5.95 -2.66
C GLN A 173 36.03 -6.07 -3.38
N ALA A 174 35.05 -5.26 -2.99
CA ALA A 174 33.73 -5.24 -3.58
C ALA A 174 33.62 -4.16 -4.69
N PRO A 175 32.80 -4.37 -5.73
CA PRO A 175 32.47 -3.30 -6.68
C PRO A 175 31.72 -2.18 -5.97
N SER A 176 31.88 -0.94 -6.47
CA SER A 176 31.14 0.21 -5.94
C SER A 176 29.62 0.00 -6.06
N LEU A 177 28.93 0.14 -4.94
CA LEU A 177 27.47 0.04 -4.86
C LEU A 177 26.80 1.19 -5.61
N VAL A 178 27.42 2.37 -5.68
CA VAL A 178 26.90 3.49 -6.49
C VAL A 178 26.96 3.17 -7.98
N ALA A 179 28.09 2.63 -8.45
CA ALA A 179 28.21 2.20 -9.85
C ALA A 179 27.26 1.05 -10.17
N PHE A 180 27.14 0.08 -9.25
CA PHE A 180 26.19 -1.02 -9.34
C PHE A 180 24.74 -0.51 -9.42
N ALA A 181 24.39 0.51 -8.63
CA ALA A 181 23.06 1.10 -8.65
C ALA A 181 22.70 1.76 -9.97
N ALA A 182 23.66 2.45 -10.61
CA ALA A 182 23.45 3.04 -11.93
C ALA A 182 23.15 1.99 -13.00
N VAL A 183 23.90 0.87 -13.01
CA VAL A 183 23.68 -0.24 -13.94
C VAL A 183 22.33 -0.91 -13.68
N ALA A 184 22.03 -1.24 -12.42
CA ALA A 184 20.75 -1.86 -12.05
C ALA A 184 19.55 -0.95 -12.38
N ALA A 185 19.70 0.37 -12.27
CA ALA A 185 18.68 1.33 -12.66
C ALA A 185 18.45 1.33 -14.18
N ALA A 186 19.51 1.27 -14.97
CA ALA A 186 19.42 1.19 -16.43
C ALA A 186 18.74 -0.11 -16.89
N GLU A 187 19.15 -1.26 -16.35
CA GLU A 187 18.52 -2.56 -16.62
C GLU A 187 17.04 -2.56 -16.25
N ARG A 188 16.69 -1.96 -15.10
CA ARG A 188 15.30 -1.82 -14.68
C ARG A 188 14.50 -0.92 -15.61
N ALA A 189 15.08 0.20 -16.06
CA ALA A 189 14.42 1.10 -16.99
C ALA A 189 14.18 0.42 -18.35
N GLU A 190 15.14 -0.35 -18.84
CA GLU A 190 14.99 -1.15 -20.05
C GLU A 190 13.89 -2.22 -19.90
N ALA A 191 13.90 -2.96 -18.79
CA ALA A 191 12.87 -3.96 -18.50
C ALA A 191 11.46 -3.35 -18.38
N LEU A 192 11.34 -2.17 -17.75
CA LEU A 192 10.08 -1.44 -17.69
C LEU A 192 9.64 -0.95 -19.07
N GLY A 193 10.55 -0.37 -19.85
CA GLY A 193 10.25 0.05 -21.22
C GLY A 193 9.79 -1.12 -22.09
N ARG A 194 10.43 -2.29 -21.96
CA ARG A 194 10.01 -3.50 -22.67
C ARG A 194 8.62 -3.96 -22.26
N ARG A 195 8.31 -3.95 -20.95
CA ARG A 195 6.98 -4.27 -20.44
C ARG A 195 5.94 -3.30 -20.98
N ASP A 196 6.23 -2.00 -20.98
CA ASP A 196 5.29 -0.98 -21.45
C ASP A 196 4.99 -1.13 -22.95
N VAL A 197 5.99 -1.53 -23.76
CA VAL A 197 5.81 -1.86 -25.18
C VAL A 197 4.94 -3.11 -25.35
N LEU A 198 5.17 -4.15 -24.56
CA LEU A 198 4.37 -5.38 -24.56
C LEU A 198 2.90 -5.06 -24.20
N ASP A 199 2.67 -4.39 -23.07
CA ASP A 199 1.35 -3.95 -22.61
C ASP A 199 0.64 -3.10 -23.66
N GLY A 200 1.36 -2.20 -24.34
CA GLY A 200 0.82 -1.38 -25.43
C GLY A 200 0.40 -2.22 -26.63
N THR A 201 1.20 -3.22 -27.00
CA THR A 201 0.93 -4.11 -28.13
C THR A 201 -0.26 -5.01 -27.85
N GLU A 202 -0.37 -5.55 -26.62
CA GLU A 202 -1.52 -6.34 -26.17
C GLU A 202 -2.83 -5.54 -26.22
N ARG A 203 -2.80 -4.27 -25.80
CA ARG A 203 -3.98 -3.38 -25.90
C ARG A 203 -4.41 -3.18 -27.35
N CYS A 204 -3.48 -2.82 -28.24
CA CYS A 204 -3.77 -2.65 -29.66
C CYS A 204 -4.32 -3.94 -30.29
N LEU A 205 -3.77 -5.10 -29.93
CA LEU A 205 -4.27 -6.39 -30.40
C LEU A 205 -5.69 -6.66 -29.91
N GLY A 206 -5.97 -6.38 -28.63
CA GLY A 206 -7.29 -6.51 -28.04
C GLY A 206 -8.33 -5.61 -28.72
N GLU A 207 -7.98 -4.37 -29.03
CA GLU A 207 -8.83 -3.44 -29.76
C GLU A 207 -9.14 -3.94 -31.18
N ALA A 208 -8.13 -4.34 -31.95
CA ALA A 208 -8.31 -4.88 -33.29
C ALA A 208 -9.13 -6.18 -33.29
N ALA A 209 -8.94 -7.04 -32.30
CA ALA A 209 -9.73 -8.26 -32.14
C ALA A 209 -11.19 -7.97 -31.76
N ALA A 210 -11.44 -6.97 -30.91
CA ALA A 210 -12.79 -6.54 -30.55
C ALA A 210 -13.52 -5.94 -31.77
N GLU A 211 -12.84 -5.13 -32.58
CA GLU A 211 -13.40 -4.62 -33.84
C GLU A 211 -13.71 -5.74 -34.83
N LEU A 212 -12.82 -6.74 -34.93
CA LEU A 212 -13.04 -7.92 -35.76
C LEU A 212 -14.29 -8.68 -35.33
N LEU A 213 -14.44 -8.97 -34.03
CA LEU A 213 -15.61 -9.67 -33.48
C LEU A 213 -16.89 -8.86 -33.72
N ARG A 214 -16.84 -7.56 -33.49
CA ARG A 214 -17.97 -6.66 -33.76
C ARG A 214 -18.39 -6.69 -35.24
N ALA A 215 -17.43 -6.69 -36.15
CA ALA A 215 -17.70 -6.80 -37.59
C ALA A 215 -18.33 -8.15 -37.97
N ILE A 216 -18.06 -9.23 -37.22
CA ILE A 216 -18.69 -10.54 -37.41
C ILE A 216 -20.13 -10.54 -36.84
N GLU A 217 -20.31 -9.99 -35.64
CA GLU A 217 -21.57 -10.02 -34.91
C GLU A 217 -22.62 -9.05 -35.48
N GLU A 218 -22.20 -7.86 -35.92
CA GLU A 218 -23.09 -6.84 -36.46
C GLU A 218 -23.37 -7.02 -37.97
N ALA A 219 -22.73 -7.99 -38.62
CA ALA A 219 -22.95 -8.30 -40.03
C ALA A 219 -24.34 -8.92 -40.26
N PRO A 220 -25.21 -8.31 -41.08
CA PRO A 220 -26.44 -8.97 -41.53
C PRO A 220 -26.09 -10.25 -42.29
N LEU A 221 -26.78 -11.36 -42.00
CA LEU A 221 -26.62 -12.69 -42.63
C LEU A 221 -26.76 -12.67 -44.17
N ASP A 222 -27.36 -11.61 -44.70
CA ASP A 222 -27.71 -11.34 -46.09
C ASP A 222 -26.84 -10.25 -46.74
N ALA A 223 -25.98 -9.56 -45.99
CA ALA A 223 -25.06 -8.54 -46.49
C ALA A 223 -23.70 -9.14 -46.89
N ALA A 224 -23.70 -9.96 -47.95
CA ALA A 224 -22.54 -10.75 -48.38
C ALA A 224 -21.26 -9.94 -48.69
N GLY A 225 -21.34 -8.61 -48.87
CA GLY A 225 -20.19 -7.78 -49.28
C GLY A 225 -19.52 -6.95 -48.18
N GLY A 226 -20.28 -6.36 -47.26
CA GLY A 226 -19.75 -5.33 -46.35
C GLY A 226 -18.87 -5.90 -45.23
N ALA A 227 -19.35 -6.96 -44.57
CA ALA A 227 -18.62 -7.63 -43.50
C ALA A 227 -17.36 -8.34 -44.00
N GLN A 228 -17.41 -8.92 -45.20
CA GLN A 228 -16.24 -9.55 -45.82
C GLN A 228 -15.11 -8.55 -46.08
N VAL A 229 -15.43 -7.33 -46.54
CA VAL A 229 -14.43 -6.27 -46.76
C VAL A 229 -13.81 -5.79 -45.45
N ALA A 230 -14.61 -5.62 -44.40
CA ALA A 230 -14.12 -5.25 -43.07
C ALA A 230 -13.17 -6.32 -42.48
N LEU A 231 -13.52 -7.60 -42.62
CA LEU A 231 -12.68 -8.72 -42.17
C LEU A 231 -11.35 -8.78 -42.93
N VAL A 232 -11.37 -8.58 -44.25
CA VAL A 232 -10.16 -8.56 -45.08
C VAL A 232 -9.22 -7.41 -44.70
N ALA A 233 -9.75 -6.29 -44.19
CA ALA A 233 -8.95 -5.17 -43.71
C ALA A 233 -8.38 -5.40 -42.30
N LEU A 234 -9.15 -6.01 -41.39
CA LEU A 234 -8.78 -6.17 -39.98
C LEU A 234 -7.86 -7.38 -39.72
N LEU A 235 -8.04 -8.49 -40.44
CA LEU A 235 -7.23 -9.70 -40.26
C LEU A 235 -5.71 -9.49 -40.44
N PRO A 236 -5.23 -8.73 -41.44
CA PRO A 236 -3.81 -8.41 -41.57
C PRO A 236 -3.27 -7.60 -40.39
N GLN A 237 -4.07 -6.69 -39.83
CA GLN A 237 -3.68 -5.86 -38.68
C GLN A 237 -3.55 -6.71 -37.41
N VAL A 238 -4.55 -7.56 -37.14
CA VAL A 238 -4.52 -8.52 -36.03
C VAL A 238 -3.31 -9.46 -36.17
N ARG A 239 -3.07 -9.99 -37.37
CA ARG A 239 -1.90 -10.85 -37.65
C ARG A 239 -0.59 -10.11 -37.39
N HIS A 240 -0.47 -8.85 -37.82
CA HIS A 240 0.73 -8.06 -37.61
C HIS A 240 1.03 -7.85 -36.12
N LEU A 241 0.02 -7.41 -35.36
CA LEU A 241 0.14 -7.18 -33.92
C LEU A 241 0.44 -8.48 -33.15
N PHE A 242 -0.17 -9.60 -33.54
CA PHE A 242 0.12 -10.90 -32.96
C PHE A 242 1.56 -11.35 -33.21
N LEU A 243 2.08 -11.16 -34.43
CA LEU A 243 3.47 -11.49 -34.75
C LEU A 243 4.47 -10.57 -34.03
N GLN A 244 4.13 -9.29 -33.86
CA GLN A 244 4.92 -8.35 -33.07
C GLN A 244 4.97 -8.77 -31.60
N LEU A 245 3.82 -9.12 -31.01
CA LEU A 245 3.75 -9.60 -29.64
C LEU A 245 4.57 -10.88 -29.43
N ALA A 246 4.44 -11.85 -30.34
CA ALA A 246 5.23 -13.08 -30.29
C ALA A 246 6.75 -12.82 -30.41
N GLY A 247 7.16 -11.83 -31.21
CA GLY A 247 8.56 -11.41 -31.31
C GLY A 247 9.07 -10.72 -30.04
N LEU A 248 8.22 -9.94 -29.36
CA LEU A 248 8.55 -9.24 -28.12
C LEU A 248 8.61 -10.18 -26.90
N ASP A 249 7.82 -11.26 -26.90
CA ASP A 249 7.82 -12.27 -25.83
C ASP A 249 9.01 -13.23 -25.92
N ALA A 250 9.48 -13.53 -27.15
CA ALA A 250 10.63 -14.41 -27.39
C ALA A 250 12.00 -13.76 -27.16
N ALA A 251 12.06 -12.42 -27.04
CA ALA A 251 13.31 -11.65 -26.84
C ALA A 251 13.79 -11.67 -25.38
#